data_AF-A0A9E3N7D2-F1
#
_entry.id   AF-A0A9E3N7D2-F1
#
_cell.length_a   1.000
_cell.length_b   1.000
_cell.length_c   1.000
_cell.angle_alpha   90.00
_cell.angle_beta   90.00
_cell.angle_gamma   90.00
#
_symmetry.space_group_name_H-M   'P 1'
#
loop_
_entity.id
_entity.type
_entity.pdbx_description
1 polymer ?
#
loop_
_entity_poly.entity_id
_entity_poly.type
_entity_poly.pdbx_seq_one_letter_code
_entity_poly.pdbx_strand_id
1 'polypeptide(L)'
;MEAVQKTPEREAFYRKIDGENLSALWNVMGDLITPEPRSACRPHLWKFDAIRDYMTEAGKLITAKEAERRVLVLENPGLRGQSKITTSLFAGVQM
;
A
#
# COMPACT_ATOMS: atom_id res chain seq x y z
N MET A 1 -3.21 -7.57 -29.41
CA MET A 1 -3.89 -8.67 -28.70
C MET A 1 -5.37 -8.35 -28.66
N GLU A 2 -6.25 -9.32 -28.92
CA GLU A 2 -7.69 -9.10 -28.79
C GLU A 2 -8.09 -8.93 -27.32
N ALA A 3 -9.08 -8.08 -27.07
CA ALA A 3 -9.61 -7.89 -25.72
C ALA A 3 -10.33 -9.17 -25.25
N VAL A 4 -10.14 -9.54 -23.98
CA VAL A 4 -10.86 -10.66 -23.37
C VAL A 4 -12.35 -10.35 -23.37
N GLN A 5 -13.12 -11.03 -24.21
CA GLN A 5 -14.57 -10.90 -24.23
C GLN A 5 -15.17 -11.38 -22.90
N LYS A 6 -16.10 -10.60 -22.36
CA LYS A 6 -16.89 -10.96 -21.17
C LYS A 6 -18.16 -11.68 -21.61
N THR A 7 -18.19 -13.01 -21.41
CA THR A 7 -19.38 -13.83 -21.64
C THR A 7 -19.88 -14.39 -20.31
N PRO A 8 -21.19 -14.71 -20.18
CA PRO A 8 -21.73 -15.30 -18.96
C PRO A 8 -21.00 -16.58 -18.52
N GLU A 9 -20.55 -17.39 -19.48
CA GLU A 9 -19.81 -18.64 -19.22
C GLU A 9 -18.43 -18.36 -18.63
N ARG A 10 -17.74 -17.32 -19.12
CA ARG A 10 -16.43 -16.90 -18.60
C ARG A 10 -16.53 -16.31 -17.21
N GLU A 11 -17.55 -15.48 -16.96
CA GLU A 11 -17.81 -14.93 -15.62
C GLU A 11 -18.18 -16.04 -14.61
N ALA A 12 -18.95 -17.05 -15.03
CA ALA A 12 -19.22 -18.23 -14.21
C ALA A 12 -17.95 -19.03 -13.90
N PHE A 13 -17.07 -19.22 -14.89
CA PHE A 13 -15.76 -19.84 -14.69
C PHE A 13 -14.89 -19.03 -13.72
N TYR A 14 -14.79 -17.71 -13.87
CA TYR A 14 -14.00 -16.86 -12.98
C TYR A 14 -14.48 -16.93 -11.53
N ARG A 15 -15.80 -16.91 -11.29
CA ARG A 15 -16.35 -17.12 -9.95
C ARG A 15 -16.06 -18.50 -9.38
N LYS A 16 -16.05 -19.54 -10.22
CA LYS A 16 -15.74 -20.91 -9.78
C LYS A 16 -14.29 -21.03 -9.31
N ILE A 17 -13.35 -20.48 -10.07
CA ILE A 17 -11.92 -20.59 -9.74
C ILE A 17 -11.51 -19.66 -8.58
N ASP A 18 -12.22 -18.55 -8.38
CA ASP A 18 -12.00 -17.61 -7.26
C ASP A 18 -12.16 -18.32 -5.90
N GLY A 19 -13.13 -19.24 -5.79
CA GLY A 19 -13.32 -20.07 -4.59
C GLY A 19 -12.14 -20.99 -4.26
N GLU A 20 -11.25 -21.25 -5.23
CA GLU A 20 -10.03 -22.04 -5.06
C GLU A 20 -8.77 -21.17 -4.92
N ASN A 21 -8.93 -19.85 -4.71
CA ASN A 21 -7.84 -18.85 -4.70
C ASN A 21 -7.06 -18.79 -6.03
N LEU A 22 -7.72 -19.09 -7.15
CA LEU A 22 -7.13 -19.01 -8.49
C LEU A 22 -7.63 -17.75 -9.21
N SER A 23 -6.74 -17.11 -9.95
CA SER A 23 -7.06 -15.93 -10.77
C SER A 23 -6.57 -16.08 -12.21
N ALA A 24 -7.33 -15.53 -13.14
CA ALA A 24 -7.06 -15.58 -14.56
C ALA A 24 -6.02 -14.51 -14.97
N LEU A 25 -4.76 -14.92 -15.19
CA LEU A 25 -3.66 -14.01 -15.55
C LEU A 25 -3.97 -13.14 -16.78
N TRP A 26 -4.63 -13.69 -17.80
CA TRP A 26 -4.99 -12.95 -19.02
C TRP A 26 -5.95 -11.78 -18.79
N ASN A 27 -6.63 -11.72 -17.64
CA ASN A 27 -7.47 -10.59 -17.26
C ASN A 27 -6.67 -9.41 -16.68
N VAL A 28 -5.44 -9.64 -16.19
CA VAL A 28 -4.62 -8.65 -15.46
C VAL A 28 -3.22 -8.47 -16.04
N MET A 29 -2.96 -9.09 -17.20
CA MET A 29 -1.63 -9.23 -17.78
C MET A 29 -0.94 -7.87 -18.04
N GLY A 30 -1.70 -6.87 -18.50
CA GLY A 30 -1.18 -5.54 -18.80
C GLY A 30 -0.77 -4.71 -17.59
N ASP A 31 -1.35 -5.00 -16.42
CA ASP A 31 -0.97 -4.34 -15.17
C ASP A 31 0.15 -5.08 -14.45
N LEU A 32 0.24 -6.41 -14.63
CA LEU A 32 1.26 -7.23 -14.00
C LEU A 32 2.60 -7.23 -14.75
N ILE A 33 2.55 -7.33 -16.09
CA ILE A 33 3.72 -7.38 -16.96
C ILE A 33 3.80 -6.06 -17.72
N THR A 34 4.53 -5.11 -17.14
CA THR A 34 4.73 -3.78 -17.70
C THR A 34 6.10 -3.70 -18.40
N PRO A 35 6.23 -2.97 -19.53
CA PRO A 35 7.53 -2.78 -20.19
C PRO A 35 8.57 -2.08 -19.30
N GLU A 36 8.10 -1.25 -18.38
CA GLU A 36 8.90 -0.50 -17.42
C GLU A 36 8.27 -0.58 -16.02
N PRO A 37 9.07 -0.52 -14.94
CA PRO A 37 8.55 -0.60 -13.58
C PRO A 37 7.49 0.47 -13.29
N ARG A 38 6.25 0.03 -13.07
CA ARG A 38 5.15 0.89 -12.63
C ARG A 38 4.93 0.72 -11.13
N SER A 39 5.33 1.71 -10.34
CA SER A 39 5.09 1.72 -8.89
C SER A 39 4.08 2.79 -8.51
N ALA A 40 3.19 2.46 -7.57
CA ALA A 40 2.37 3.46 -6.91
C ALA A 40 3.21 4.38 -5.99
N CYS A 41 4.40 3.96 -5.57
CA CYS A 41 5.29 4.73 -4.70
C CYS A 41 5.67 6.09 -5.33
N ARG A 42 5.46 7.18 -4.60
CA ARG A 42 5.72 8.55 -5.06
C ARG A 42 6.91 9.18 -4.33
N PRO A 43 7.81 9.92 -5.03
CA PRO A 43 8.81 10.73 -4.35
C PRO A 43 8.15 11.71 -3.39
N HIS A 44 8.64 11.80 -2.16
CA HIS A 44 8.09 12.67 -1.16
C HIS A 44 9.16 13.12 -0.15
N LEU A 45 9.01 14.34 0.36
CA LEU A 45 9.90 14.92 1.37
C LEU A 45 9.12 15.11 2.66
N TRP A 46 9.61 14.50 3.73
CA TRP A 46 9.12 14.77 5.09
C TRP A 46 10.08 15.75 5.76
N LYS A 47 9.58 16.94 6.13
CA LYS A 47 10.38 17.94 6.85
C LYS A 47 10.47 17.54 8.32
N PHE A 48 11.69 17.42 8.84
CA PHE A 48 11.93 16.99 10.22
C PHE A 48 11.29 17.94 11.24
N ASP A 49 11.33 19.25 11.03
CA ASP A 49 10.74 20.22 11.96
C ASP A 49 9.24 19.96 12.19
N ALA A 50 8.49 19.69 11.12
CA ALA A 50 7.07 19.36 11.23
C ALA A 50 6.84 18.03 11.97
N ILE A 51 7.65 17.00 11.67
CA ILE A 51 7.56 15.70 12.36
C ILE A 51 7.83 15.87 13.86
N ARG A 52 8.88 16.62 14.22
CA ARG A 52 9.26 16.87 15.60
C ARG A 52 8.10 17.50 16.38
N ASP A 53 7.47 18.51 15.81
CA ASP A 53 6.35 19.21 16.46
C ASP A 53 5.16 18.26 16.71
N TYR A 54 4.83 17.40 15.74
CA TYR A 54 3.81 16.35 15.92
C TYR A 54 4.20 15.28 16.95
N MET A 55 5.47 14.88 17.00
CA MET A 55 5.95 13.92 18.01
C MET A 55 5.82 14.50 19.43
N THR A 56 6.14 15.78 19.61
CA THR A 56 5.95 16.48 20.89
C THR A 56 4.47 16.56 21.28
N GLU A 57 3.58 16.83 20.32
CA GLU A 57 2.13 16.83 20.56
C GLU A 57 1.63 15.43 20.95
N ALA A 58 2.01 14.39 20.18
CA ALA A 58 1.67 13.01 20.48
C ALA A 58 2.14 12.58 21.87
N GLY A 59 3.28 13.10 22.35
CA GLY A 59 3.78 12.84 23.69
C GLY A 59 2.94 13.38 24.82
N LYS A 60 2.11 14.39 24.57
CA LYS A 60 1.15 14.95 25.54
C LYS A 60 -0.19 14.22 25.50
N LEU A 61 -0.54 13.67 24.35
CA LEU A 61 -1.86 13.07 24.09
C LEU A 61 -1.92 11.57 24.37
N ILE A 62 -0.86 10.84 24.04
CA ILE A 62 -0.82 9.38 24.13
C ILE A 62 0.03 8.96 25.32
N THR A 63 -0.56 8.31 26.30
CA THR A 63 0.14 7.82 27.48
C THR A 63 1.02 6.61 27.15
N ALA A 64 1.99 6.31 28.01
CA ALA A 64 2.84 5.11 27.86
C ALA A 64 2.06 3.79 27.97
N LYS A 65 0.84 3.81 28.52
CA LYS A 65 -0.03 2.62 28.62
C LYS A 65 -0.79 2.35 27.32
N GLU A 66 -1.05 3.38 26.52
CA GLU A 66 -1.82 3.27 25.27
C GLU A 66 -0.96 2.84 24.09
N ALA A 67 0.36 3.00 24.16
CA ALA A 67 1.27 2.64 23.08
C ALA A 67 2.54 1.96 23.59
N GLU A 68 2.81 0.73 23.11
CA GLU A 68 4.09 0.06 23.35
C GLU A 68 5.26 0.83 22.72
N ARG A 69 5.03 1.43 21.54
CA ARG A 69 5.98 2.30 20.84
C ARG A 69 5.23 3.47 20.22
N ARG A 70 5.59 4.70 20.61
CA ARG A 70 5.01 5.92 20.02
C ARG A 70 5.80 6.30 18.77
N VAL A 71 5.40 5.73 17.63
CA VAL A 71 6.06 5.94 16.33
C VAL A 71 5.11 6.62 15.37
N LEU A 72 5.56 7.70 14.72
CA LEU A 72 4.91 8.23 13.53
C LEU A 72 5.54 7.60 12.29
N VAL A 73 4.74 6.82 11.55
CA VAL A 73 5.17 6.14 10.32
C VAL A 73 5.21 7.12 9.15
N LEU A 74 6.31 7.13 8.41
CA LEU A 74 6.49 7.94 7.21
C LEU A 74 5.84 7.23 6.01
N GLU A 75 4.52 7.24 5.91
CA GLU A 75 3.88 6.54 4.79
C GLU A 75 3.93 7.36 3.50
N ASN A 76 4.37 6.68 2.44
CA ASN A 76 4.38 7.21 1.09
C ASN A 76 2.97 7.65 0.64
N PRO A 77 2.80 8.82 0.02
CA PRO A 77 1.50 9.28 -0.48
C PRO A 77 0.83 8.32 -1.47
N GLY A 78 1.60 7.52 -2.20
CA GLY A 78 1.09 6.51 -3.11
C GLY A 78 0.88 5.12 -2.51
N LEU A 79 1.27 4.91 -1.25
CA LEU A 79 1.10 3.65 -0.51
C LEU A 79 0.39 3.87 0.83
N ARG A 80 -0.45 4.93 0.92
CA ARG A 80 -1.16 5.30 2.14
C ARG A 80 -2.01 4.14 2.67
N GLY A 81 -2.01 3.96 3.99
CA GLY A 81 -2.70 2.89 4.71
C GLY A 81 -1.93 1.57 4.76
N GLN A 82 -0.75 1.48 4.14
CA GLN A 82 0.06 0.25 4.14
C GLN A 82 1.26 0.31 5.09
N SER A 83 1.47 1.41 5.83
CA SER A 83 2.62 1.59 6.71
C SER A 83 3.98 1.39 6.01
N LYS A 84 4.13 1.97 4.82
CA LYS A 84 5.30 1.81 3.94
C LYS A 84 5.89 3.14 3.51
N ILE A 85 7.21 3.32 3.65
CA ILE A 85 7.91 4.49 3.08
C ILE A 85 8.27 4.26 1.60
N THR A 86 8.60 3.02 1.25
CA THR A 86 8.78 2.55 -0.14
C THR A 86 8.10 1.20 -0.33
N THR A 87 8.20 0.61 -1.51
CA THR A 87 7.62 -0.71 -1.79
C THR A 87 8.13 -1.84 -0.88
N SER A 88 9.34 -1.69 -0.30
CA SER A 88 10.01 -2.72 0.51
C SER A 88 10.47 -2.28 1.89
N LEU A 89 10.43 -0.98 2.22
CA LEU A 89 10.95 -0.45 3.48
C LEU A 89 9.85 0.12 4.39
N PHE A 90 10.09 -0.03 5.69
CA PHE A 90 9.41 0.69 6.76
C PHE A 90 10.33 1.78 7.30
N ALA A 91 9.79 2.95 7.59
CA ALA A 91 10.48 3.99 8.32
C ALA A 91 9.49 4.77 9.18
N GLY A 92 9.93 5.17 10.36
CA GLY A 92 9.15 5.98 11.29
C GLY A 92 10.08 6.71 12.25
N VAL A 93 9.54 7.77 12.85
CA VAL A 93 10.24 8.53 13.89
C VAL A 93 9.64 8.16 15.23
N GLN A 94 10.50 7.82 16.19
CA GLN A 94 10.13 7.48 17.55
C GLN A 94 10.73 8.50 18.52
N MET A 95 10.01 8.79 19.60
CA MET A 95 10.44 9.62 20.72
C MET A 95 10.50 8.76 21.98
#